data_AF-A0A0P9DKB0-F1
#
_entry.id   AF-A0A0P9DKB0-F1
#
_cell.length_a   1.000
_cell.length_b   1.000
_cell.length_c   1.000
_cell.angle_alpha   90.00
_cell.angle_beta   90.00
_cell.angle_gamma   90.00
#
_symmetry.space_group_name_H-M   'P 1'
#
loop_
_entity.id
_entity.type
_entity.pdbx_description
1 polymer ?
#
loop_
_entity_poly.entity_id
_entity_poly.type
_entity_poly.pdbx_seq_one_letter_code
_entity_poly.pdbx_strand_id
1 'polypeptide(L)'
;MGDLDVLVERRHFRRAHAILLAHGYNFEFRSPLEEAELDAAEQGGGAEYWKLLPSGEKMWFELQWRPVAGRWIRPDQEPSAEELMARSIPIEGTAVRLLAPEDNLLQVALHTAKHSYVRAPGFRLHTDVDRIVRRQVIDWNLFVKRVKALQVKTAVYFSLALPKLLFDTPIPDDVLDQLRPPAWKERLISRWLQKVGIFNPDKPKFGRLEFILFTAMLYDDAGGLWRGIFPDSAWMQKHYGFTNKLLLPLYHGRRIANLAFRRISS
;
A
#
# COMPACT_ATOMS: atom_id res chain seq x y z
N MET A 1 11.06 -4.21 -16.21
CA MET A 1 9.66 -4.22 -15.72
C MET A 1 9.17 -5.64 -15.91
N GLY A 2 8.46 -6.23 -14.96
CA GLY A 2 7.96 -7.60 -15.18
C GLY A 2 7.20 -8.24 -14.02
N ASP A 3 6.71 -7.46 -13.06
CA ASP A 3 5.55 -7.85 -12.25
C ASP A 3 4.26 -7.48 -12.98
N LEU A 4 3.24 -8.30 -12.77
CA LEU A 4 1.87 -7.94 -13.03
C LEU A 4 1.10 -7.90 -11.71
N ASP A 5 0.71 -6.70 -11.27
CA ASP A 5 -0.17 -6.51 -10.12
C ASP A 5 -1.63 -6.72 -10.52
N VAL A 6 -2.30 -7.69 -9.90
CA VAL A 6 -3.69 -8.03 -10.18
C VAL A 6 -4.51 -8.02 -8.90
N LEU A 7 -5.61 -7.29 -8.95
CA LEU A 7 -6.58 -7.23 -7.86
C LEU A 7 -7.69 -8.28 -8.07
N VAL A 8 -8.07 -8.95 -6.98
CA VAL A 8 -9.23 -9.85 -6.92
C VAL A 8 -10.07 -9.58 -5.68
N GLU A 9 -11.39 -9.74 -5.78
CA GLU A 9 -12.24 -9.77 -4.59
C GLU A 9 -11.81 -10.91 -3.66
N ARG A 10 -11.84 -10.66 -2.35
CA ARG A 10 -11.33 -11.63 -1.37
C ARG A 10 -12.05 -12.98 -1.48
N ARG A 11 -13.36 -12.99 -1.74
CA ARG A 11 -14.16 -14.22 -1.91
C ARG A 11 -13.71 -15.11 -3.08
N HIS A 12 -12.94 -14.57 -4.02
CA HIS A 12 -12.43 -15.27 -5.19
C HIS A 12 -10.93 -15.59 -5.10
N PHE A 13 -10.25 -15.19 -4.02
CA PHE A 13 -8.80 -15.36 -3.87
C PHE A 13 -8.33 -16.81 -4.06
N ARG A 14 -8.94 -17.77 -3.36
CA ARG A 14 -8.60 -19.20 -3.48
C ARG A 14 -8.92 -19.78 -4.87
N ARG A 15 -9.99 -19.29 -5.51
CA ARG A 15 -10.34 -19.69 -6.88
C ARG A 15 -9.31 -19.18 -7.87
N ALA A 16 -8.88 -17.93 -7.74
CA ALA A 16 -7.83 -17.34 -8.57
C ALA A 16 -6.49 -18.06 -8.38
N HIS A 17 -6.12 -18.40 -7.15
CA HIS A 17 -4.97 -19.28 -6.84
C HIS A 17 -5.03 -20.59 -7.64
N ALA A 18 -6.14 -21.33 -7.56
CA ALA A 18 -6.30 -22.60 -8.28
C ALA A 18 -6.20 -22.43 -9.82
N ILE A 19 -6.75 -21.35 -10.37
CA ILE A 19 -6.66 -21.03 -11.80
C ILE A 19 -5.20 -20.75 -12.20
N LEU A 20 -4.47 -19.97 -11.42
CA LEU A 20 -3.05 -19.66 -11.69
C LEU A 20 -2.20 -20.93 -11.72
N LEU A 21 -2.35 -21.81 -10.73
CA LEU A 21 -1.66 -23.10 -10.70
C LEU A 21 -2.00 -23.97 -11.91
N ALA A 22 -3.29 -24.06 -12.27
CA ALA A 22 -3.74 -24.81 -13.44
C ALA A 22 -3.17 -24.27 -14.77
N HIS A 23 -2.82 -22.98 -14.82
CA HIS A 23 -2.19 -22.33 -15.97
C HIS A 23 -0.65 -22.35 -15.91
N GLY A 24 -0.06 -23.12 -15.01
CA GLY A 24 1.38 -23.33 -14.92
C GLY A 24 2.15 -22.19 -14.25
N TYR A 25 1.48 -21.39 -13.41
CA TYR A 25 2.17 -20.49 -12.49
C TYR A 25 2.62 -21.28 -11.25
N ASN A 26 3.77 -20.93 -10.71
CA ASN A 26 4.32 -21.48 -9.48
C ASN A 26 4.02 -20.53 -8.33
N PHE A 27 3.48 -21.05 -7.23
CA PHE A 27 3.22 -20.28 -6.02
C PHE A 27 4.50 -20.21 -5.18
N GLU A 28 5.12 -19.04 -5.14
CA GLU A 28 6.38 -18.77 -4.45
C GLU A 28 6.47 -17.27 -4.19
N PHE A 29 7.05 -16.87 -3.06
CA PHE A 29 7.34 -15.47 -2.77
C PHE A 29 8.79 -15.13 -3.16
N ARG A 30 9.01 -13.91 -3.66
CA ARG A 30 10.37 -13.40 -3.94
C ARG A 30 11.23 -13.33 -2.69
N SER A 31 10.60 -12.99 -1.57
CA SER A 31 11.28 -12.87 -0.28
C SER A 31 11.51 -14.26 0.31
N PRO A 32 12.77 -14.66 0.60
CA PRO A 32 13.05 -15.94 1.25
C PRO A 32 12.59 -16.01 2.70
N LEU A 33 12.09 -14.89 3.24
CA LEU A 33 11.51 -14.81 4.59
C LEU A 33 10.01 -15.08 4.62
N GLU A 34 9.38 -15.24 3.45
CA GLU A 34 7.94 -15.49 3.31
C GLU A 34 7.74 -16.91 2.81
N GLU A 35 7.02 -17.71 3.61
CA GLU A 35 6.66 -19.08 3.24
C GLU A 35 5.43 -19.07 2.33
N ALA A 36 5.43 -19.94 1.33
CA ALA A 36 4.33 -20.11 0.38
C ALA A 36 3.15 -20.87 1.02
N GLU A 37 2.55 -20.27 2.04
CA GLU A 37 1.38 -20.78 2.77
C GLU A 37 0.13 -19.98 2.39
N LEU A 38 -0.83 -20.63 1.75
CA LEU A 38 -2.00 -19.95 1.16
C LEU A 38 -2.84 -19.21 2.22
N ASP A 39 -3.03 -19.82 3.39
CA ASP A 39 -3.78 -19.20 4.49
C ASP A 39 -3.09 -17.94 5.01
N ALA A 40 -1.76 -17.97 5.14
CA ALA A 40 -0.96 -16.82 5.55
C ALA A 40 -0.97 -15.72 4.49
N ALA A 41 -0.88 -16.08 3.21
CA ALA A 41 -0.96 -15.18 2.07
C ALA A 41 -2.34 -14.48 2.00
N GLU A 42 -3.42 -15.26 2.09
CA GLU A 42 -4.79 -14.74 2.14
C GLU A 42 -4.98 -13.80 3.34
N GLN A 43 -4.45 -14.13 4.52
CA GLN A 43 -4.51 -13.23 5.68
C GLN A 43 -3.65 -11.97 5.51
N GLY A 44 -2.51 -12.10 4.81
CA GLY A 44 -1.55 -11.02 4.55
C GLY A 44 -2.04 -9.98 3.54
N GLY A 45 -2.97 -10.35 2.67
CA GLY A 45 -3.58 -9.46 1.68
C GLY A 45 -3.32 -9.83 0.22
N GLY A 46 -2.51 -10.87 -0.03
CA GLY A 46 -2.11 -11.26 -1.38
C GLY A 46 -1.11 -12.41 -1.39
N ALA A 47 -0.83 -12.90 -2.60
CA ALA A 47 0.13 -13.96 -2.88
C ALA A 47 0.94 -13.61 -4.13
N GLU A 48 2.17 -14.09 -4.20
CA GLU A 48 3.03 -13.96 -5.37
C GLU A 48 3.10 -15.30 -6.13
N TYR A 49 3.21 -15.19 -7.44
CA TYR A 49 3.37 -16.33 -8.34
C TYR A 49 4.39 -15.98 -9.41
N TRP A 50 4.93 -16.99 -10.08
CA TRP A 50 5.75 -16.75 -11.26
C TRP A 50 5.55 -17.80 -12.34
N LYS A 51 5.85 -17.41 -13.59
CA LYS A 51 5.87 -18.31 -14.74
C LYS A 51 7.02 -17.96 -15.67
N LEU A 52 7.64 -18.97 -16.28
CA LEU A 52 8.60 -18.73 -17.37
C LEU A 52 7.84 -18.39 -18.64
N LEU A 53 8.18 -17.24 -19.22
CA LEU A 53 7.70 -16.84 -20.54
C LEU A 53 8.35 -17.67 -21.64
N PRO A 54 7.77 -17.73 -22.85
CA PRO A 54 8.41 -18.37 -24.00
C PRO A 54 9.82 -17.81 -24.32
N SER A 55 10.09 -16.57 -23.93
CA SER A 55 11.42 -15.93 -24.02
C SER A 55 12.46 -16.49 -23.05
N GLY A 56 12.05 -17.31 -22.06
CA GLY A 56 12.88 -17.79 -20.97
C GLY A 56 12.92 -16.85 -19.75
N GLU A 57 12.29 -15.68 -19.81
CA GLU A 57 12.23 -14.73 -18.70
C GLU A 57 11.24 -15.18 -17.62
N LYS A 58 11.60 -14.99 -16.35
CA LYS A 58 10.71 -15.23 -15.19
C LYS A 58 9.79 -14.01 -15.00
N MET A 59 8.51 -14.16 -15.36
CA MET A 59 7.47 -13.16 -15.09
C MET A 59 6.87 -13.41 -13.72
N TRP A 60 6.77 -12.36 -12.91
CA TRP A 60 6.10 -12.41 -11.61
C TRP A 60 4.67 -11.90 -11.73
N PHE A 61 3.78 -12.50 -10.96
CA PHE A 61 2.35 -12.19 -10.92
C PHE A 61 1.95 -12.02 -9.46
N GLU A 62 1.58 -10.80 -9.08
CA GLU A 62 1.12 -10.48 -7.73
C GLU A 62 -0.41 -10.50 -7.71
N LEU A 63 -0.99 -11.47 -6.99
CA LEU A 63 -2.42 -11.54 -6.78
C LEU A 63 -2.76 -10.91 -5.42
N GLN A 64 -3.42 -9.76 -5.44
CA GLN A 64 -3.74 -8.99 -4.24
C GLN A 64 -5.26 -8.91 -4.06
N TRP A 65 -5.74 -8.95 -2.81
CA TRP A 65 -7.12 -8.55 -2.46
C TRP A 65 -7.12 -7.34 -1.51
N ARG A 66 -5.98 -7.04 -0.86
CA ARG A 66 -5.71 -5.75 -0.22
C ARG A 66 -4.89 -4.90 -1.20
N PRO A 67 -5.36 -3.72 -1.62
CA PRO A 67 -4.68 -2.94 -2.68
C PRO A 67 -3.27 -2.45 -2.33
N VAL A 68 -2.95 -2.29 -1.04
CA VAL A 68 -1.62 -1.80 -0.61
C VAL A 68 -0.97 -2.75 0.40
N ALA A 69 -1.79 -3.40 1.26
CA ALA A 69 -1.36 -4.40 2.22
C ALA A 69 -0.20 -3.93 3.14
N GLY A 70 -0.24 -2.67 3.57
CA GLY A 70 0.81 -2.10 4.42
C GLY A 70 0.70 -2.55 5.88
N ARG A 71 1.83 -2.89 6.52
CA ARG A 71 1.89 -3.26 7.95
C ARG A 71 1.34 -2.19 8.89
N TRP A 72 1.60 -0.93 8.56
CA TRP A 72 1.14 0.23 9.31
C TRP A 72 -0.10 0.88 8.68
N ILE A 73 -0.68 0.27 7.65
CA ILE A 73 -1.91 0.74 7.01
C ILE A 73 -3.05 -0.10 7.56
N ARG A 74 -3.98 0.53 8.27
CA ARG A 74 -5.16 -0.19 8.75
C ARG A 74 -5.99 -0.65 7.55
N PRO A 75 -6.68 -1.80 7.62
CA PRO A 75 -7.52 -2.24 6.50
C PRO A 75 -8.65 -1.29 6.13
N ASP A 76 -9.10 -0.41 7.04
CA ASP A 76 -10.08 0.64 6.77
C ASP A 76 -9.46 1.94 6.20
N GLN A 77 -8.14 1.98 5.98
CA GLN A 77 -7.41 3.10 5.36
C GLN A 77 -7.08 2.85 3.87
N GLU A 78 -7.60 1.78 3.30
CA GLU A 78 -7.51 1.49 1.87
C GLU A 78 -8.91 1.10 1.36
N PRO A 79 -9.23 1.36 0.08
CA PRO A 79 -10.51 0.94 -0.49
C PRO A 79 -10.60 -0.59 -0.56
N SER A 80 -11.82 -1.14 -0.51
CA SER A 80 -12.00 -2.59 -0.64
C SER A 80 -11.80 -3.05 -2.09
N ALA A 81 -11.41 -4.31 -2.29
CA ALA A 81 -11.28 -4.86 -3.64
C ALA A 81 -12.61 -4.80 -4.42
N GLU A 82 -13.74 -5.03 -3.75
CA GLU A 82 -15.07 -4.95 -4.34
C GLU A 82 -15.39 -3.54 -4.85
N GLU A 83 -15.07 -2.50 -4.06
CA GLU A 83 -15.28 -1.12 -4.47
C GLU A 83 -14.41 -0.75 -5.67
N LEU A 84 -13.13 -1.15 -5.62
CA LEU A 84 -12.19 -0.93 -6.72
C LEU A 84 -12.61 -1.65 -8.00
N MET A 85 -13.04 -2.91 -7.89
CA MET A 85 -13.51 -3.69 -9.03
C MET A 85 -14.82 -3.12 -9.61
N ALA A 86 -15.75 -2.68 -8.76
CA ALA A 86 -16.99 -2.04 -9.23
C ALA A 86 -16.74 -0.73 -10.00
N ARG A 87 -15.69 0.01 -9.64
CA ARG A 87 -15.32 1.29 -10.27
C ARG A 87 -14.29 1.16 -11.39
N SER A 88 -13.71 -0.02 -11.59
CA SER A 88 -12.70 -0.27 -12.62
C SER A 88 -13.20 0.09 -14.02
N ILE A 89 -12.28 0.45 -14.91
CA ILE A 89 -12.55 0.80 -16.31
C ILE A 89 -12.09 -0.33 -17.25
N PRO A 90 -12.81 -0.64 -18.33
CA PRO A 90 -12.39 -1.67 -19.27
C PRO A 90 -11.19 -1.21 -20.11
N ILE A 91 -10.33 -2.15 -20.51
CA ILE A 91 -9.36 -1.93 -21.58
C ILE A 91 -9.97 -2.43 -22.89
N GLU A 92 -10.09 -1.54 -23.88
CA GLU A 92 -10.70 -1.86 -25.17
C GLU A 92 -10.02 -3.06 -25.85
N GLY A 93 -10.83 -3.95 -26.42
CA GLY A 93 -10.35 -5.15 -27.09
C GLY A 93 -9.90 -6.29 -26.16
N THR A 94 -10.06 -6.16 -24.84
CA THR A 94 -9.66 -7.19 -23.87
C THR A 94 -10.75 -7.45 -22.82
N ALA A 95 -10.61 -8.55 -22.08
CA ALA A 95 -11.40 -8.80 -20.86
C ALA A 95 -10.80 -8.14 -19.60
N VAL A 96 -9.67 -7.44 -19.73
CA VAL A 96 -8.93 -6.84 -18.62
C VAL A 96 -9.54 -5.49 -18.26
N ARG A 97 -9.46 -5.16 -16.97
CA ARG A 97 -9.93 -3.88 -16.42
C ARG A 97 -8.81 -3.23 -15.62
N LEU A 98 -8.77 -1.91 -15.63
CA LEU A 98 -7.84 -1.10 -14.84
C LEU A 98 -8.61 -0.43 -13.71
N LEU A 99 -7.92 -0.08 -12.63
CA LEU A 99 -8.51 0.81 -11.64
C LEU A 99 -8.92 2.14 -12.27
N ALA A 100 -10.02 2.72 -11.80
CA ALA A 100 -10.37 4.09 -12.16
C ALA A 100 -9.21 5.04 -11.82
N PRO A 101 -9.01 6.13 -12.57
CA PRO A 101 -7.87 7.03 -12.38
C PRO A 101 -7.70 7.53 -10.93
N GLU A 102 -8.78 7.89 -10.24
CA GLU A 102 -8.73 8.36 -8.85
C GLU A 102 -8.30 7.25 -7.89
N ASP A 103 -8.76 6.03 -8.13
CA ASP A 103 -8.47 4.87 -7.30
C ASP A 103 -7.04 4.38 -7.52
N ASN A 104 -6.56 4.40 -8.77
CA ASN A 104 -5.16 4.12 -9.10
C ASN A 104 -4.22 5.14 -8.44
N LEU A 105 -4.54 6.44 -8.57
CA LEU A 105 -3.76 7.50 -7.93
C LEU A 105 -3.72 7.33 -6.41
N LEU A 106 -4.84 6.96 -5.79
CA LEU A 106 -4.91 6.72 -4.36
C LEU A 106 -4.07 5.50 -3.94
N GLN A 107 -4.17 4.39 -4.68
CA GLN A 107 -3.38 3.19 -4.43
C GLN A 107 -1.88 3.50 -4.51
N VAL A 108 -1.43 4.15 -5.60
CA VAL A 108 -0.04 4.53 -5.79
C VAL A 108 0.42 5.51 -4.69
N ALA A 109 -0.41 6.49 -4.31
CA ALA A 109 -0.07 7.42 -3.23
C ALA A 109 0.14 6.71 -1.89
N LEU A 110 -0.71 5.73 -1.56
CA LEU A 110 -0.55 4.92 -0.34
C LEU A 110 0.64 3.97 -0.42
N HIS A 111 0.92 3.41 -1.60
CA HIS A 111 2.11 2.60 -1.84
C HIS A 111 3.39 3.43 -1.66
N THR A 112 3.46 4.64 -2.22
CA THR A 112 4.56 5.57 -2.00
C THR A 112 4.76 5.88 -0.52
N ALA A 113 3.68 6.11 0.23
CA ALA A 113 3.75 6.33 1.67
C ALA A 113 4.21 5.07 2.45
N LYS A 114 3.78 3.87 2.05
CA LYS A 114 4.25 2.57 2.59
C LYS A 114 5.77 2.45 2.46
N HIS A 115 6.35 2.91 1.36
CA HIS A 115 7.80 2.96 1.12
C HIS A 115 8.47 4.22 1.72
N SER A 116 7.76 4.98 2.55
CA SER A 116 8.26 6.19 3.20
C SER A 116 8.78 7.23 2.20
N TYR A 117 8.24 7.24 0.98
CA TYR A 117 8.58 8.14 -0.12
C TYR A 117 10.01 8.00 -0.68
N VAL A 118 10.97 7.44 0.06
CA VAL A 118 12.41 7.48 -0.28
C VAL A 118 13.10 6.12 -0.35
N ARG A 119 12.45 5.05 0.14
CA ARG A 119 13.02 3.69 0.10
C ARG A 119 12.75 3.05 -1.26
N ALA A 120 13.43 1.94 -1.56
CA ALA A 120 13.22 1.15 -2.78
C ALA A 120 11.71 0.97 -3.06
N PRO A 121 11.24 1.17 -4.30
CA PRO A 121 12.00 1.39 -5.54
C PRO A 121 12.50 2.85 -5.77
N GLY A 122 12.39 3.72 -4.77
CA GLY A 122 12.97 5.07 -4.79
C GLY A 122 12.21 6.01 -5.70
N PHE A 123 12.95 6.71 -6.58
CA PHE A 123 12.40 7.78 -7.42
C PHE A 123 11.22 7.35 -8.31
N ARG A 124 11.15 6.05 -8.65
CA ARG A 124 10.03 5.44 -9.39
C ARG A 124 8.67 5.71 -8.71
N LEU A 125 8.64 5.71 -7.38
CA LEU A 125 7.43 5.98 -6.60
C LEU A 125 6.78 7.33 -6.94
N HIS A 126 7.60 8.32 -7.30
CA HIS A 126 7.13 9.65 -7.64
C HIS A 126 6.74 9.76 -9.11
N THR A 127 7.43 9.02 -9.98
CA THR A 127 7.09 8.99 -11.40
C THR A 127 5.74 8.33 -11.65
N ASP A 128 5.35 7.33 -10.85
CA ASP A 128 4.05 6.68 -10.99
C ASP A 128 2.90 7.69 -10.77
N VAL A 129 3.01 8.53 -9.73
CA VAL A 129 2.06 9.63 -9.46
C VAL A 129 2.06 10.65 -10.61
N ASP A 130 3.24 11.12 -11.04
CA ASP A 130 3.38 12.08 -12.14
C ASP A 130 2.71 11.56 -13.43
N ARG A 131 2.95 10.29 -13.77
CA ARG A 131 2.41 9.68 -15.00
C ARG A 131 0.90 9.57 -14.96
N ILE A 132 0.32 9.14 -13.83
CA ILE A 132 -1.14 9.05 -13.69
C ILE A 132 -1.76 10.44 -13.87
N VAL A 133 -1.25 11.43 -13.15
CA VAL A 133 -1.81 12.79 -13.16
C VAL A 133 -1.71 13.45 -14.54
N ARG A 134 -0.61 13.23 -15.27
CA ARG A 134 -0.42 13.84 -16.60
C ARG A 134 -1.17 13.11 -17.72
N ARG A 135 -1.47 11.82 -17.55
CA ARG A 135 -2.01 10.98 -18.63
C ARG A 135 -3.47 10.63 -18.46
N GLN A 136 -4.03 10.82 -17.27
CA GLN A 136 -5.42 10.52 -16.96
C GLN A 136 -6.18 11.78 -16.59
N VAL A 137 -7.50 11.77 -16.83
CA VAL A 137 -8.40 12.79 -16.29
C VAL A 137 -8.79 12.36 -14.89
N ILE A 138 -8.47 13.19 -13.90
CA ILE A 138 -8.75 12.93 -12.47
C ILE A 138 -9.91 13.83 -12.02
N ASP A 139 -10.97 13.22 -11.49
CA ASP A 139 -11.93 13.95 -10.67
C ASP A 139 -11.33 14.20 -9.27
N TRP A 140 -10.72 15.37 -9.13
CA TRP A 140 -10.05 15.78 -7.90
C TRP A 140 -11.00 15.91 -6.70
N ASN A 141 -12.27 16.25 -6.91
CA ASN A 141 -13.26 16.35 -5.84
C ASN A 141 -13.57 14.96 -5.28
N LEU A 142 -13.80 13.99 -6.18
CA LEU A 142 -13.98 12.60 -5.80
C LEU A 142 -12.73 12.05 -5.12
N PHE A 143 -11.55 12.29 -5.68
CA PHE A 143 -10.28 11.86 -5.10
C PHE A 143 -10.12 12.36 -3.66
N VAL A 144 -10.27 13.67 -3.43
CA VAL A 144 -10.16 14.27 -2.09
C VAL A 144 -11.21 13.71 -1.13
N LYS A 145 -12.45 13.51 -1.58
CA LYS A 145 -13.51 12.89 -0.77
C LYS A 145 -13.10 11.48 -0.30
N ARG A 146 -12.53 10.66 -1.17
CA ARG A 146 -12.06 9.30 -0.85
C ARG A 146 -10.89 9.31 0.12
N VAL A 147 -9.90 10.17 -0.11
CA VAL A 147 -8.74 10.36 0.79
C VAL A 147 -9.19 10.74 2.20
N LYS A 148 -10.16 11.66 2.32
CA LYS A 148 -10.73 12.10 3.61
C LYS A 148 -11.51 10.96 4.28
N ALA A 149 -12.34 10.24 3.53
CA ALA A 149 -13.13 9.12 4.05
C ALA A 149 -12.25 8.00 4.63
N LEU A 150 -11.12 7.71 3.99
CA LEU A 150 -10.15 6.71 4.44
C LEU A 150 -9.18 7.22 5.51
N GLN A 151 -9.24 8.50 5.90
CA GLN A 151 -8.35 9.12 6.90
C GLN A 151 -6.86 8.92 6.57
N VAL A 152 -6.48 9.24 5.34
CA VAL A 152 -5.10 9.11 4.81
C VAL A 152 -4.57 10.42 4.21
N LYS A 153 -5.09 11.57 4.64
CA LYS A 153 -4.73 12.89 4.10
C LYS A 153 -3.22 13.16 4.18
N THR A 154 -2.60 12.94 5.34
CA THR A 154 -1.17 13.21 5.55
C THR A 154 -0.33 12.36 4.62
N ALA A 155 -0.63 11.07 4.52
CA ALA A 155 0.09 10.14 3.65
C ALA A 155 -0.01 10.56 2.17
N VAL A 156 -1.23 10.87 1.72
CA VAL A 156 -1.48 11.26 0.34
C VAL A 156 -0.91 12.64 0.01
N TYR A 157 -0.97 13.60 0.94
CA TYR A 157 -0.40 14.94 0.76
C TYR A 157 1.06 14.88 0.33
N PHE A 158 1.90 14.13 1.05
CA PHE A 158 3.32 14.00 0.70
C PHE A 158 3.54 13.25 -0.62
N SER A 159 2.69 12.27 -0.93
CA SER A 159 2.74 11.55 -2.22
C SER A 159 2.39 12.44 -3.42
N LEU A 160 1.64 13.53 -3.23
CA LEU A 160 1.34 14.50 -4.28
C LEU A 160 2.31 15.70 -4.28
N ALA A 161 2.69 16.19 -3.10
CA ALA A 161 3.56 17.35 -2.96
C ALA A 161 4.99 17.08 -3.47
N LEU A 162 5.52 15.87 -3.25
CA LEU A 162 6.86 15.50 -3.73
C LEU A 162 6.95 15.49 -5.27
N PRO A 163 6.09 14.78 -6.03
CA PRO A 163 6.08 14.88 -7.49
C PRO A 163 5.82 16.29 -8.02
N LYS A 164 4.97 17.08 -7.37
CA LYS A 164 4.77 18.50 -7.73
C LYS A 164 6.08 19.28 -7.62
N LEU A 165 6.84 19.08 -6.55
CA LEU A 165 8.15 19.73 -6.34
C LEU A 165 9.25 19.19 -7.27
N LEU A 166 9.27 17.88 -7.54
CA LEU A 166 10.35 17.22 -8.27
C LEU A 166 10.19 17.30 -9.79
N PHE A 167 8.95 17.34 -10.29
CA PHE A 167 8.64 17.19 -11.71
C PHE A 167 7.68 18.25 -12.25
N ASP A 168 7.30 19.24 -11.45
CA ASP A 168 6.22 20.17 -11.77
C ASP A 168 4.93 19.42 -12.15
N THR A 169 4.65 18.31 -11.45
CA THR A 169 3.42 17.53 -11.66
C THR A 169 2.22 18.46 -11.47
N PRO A 170 1.24 18.51 -12.40
CA PRO A 170 0.15 19.47 -12.37
C PRO A 170 -0.95 19.07 -11.35
N ILE A 171 -0.56 18.96 -10.08
CA ILE A 171 -1.49 18.80 -8.96
C ILE A 171 -2.12 20.16 -8.65
N PRO A 172 -3.45 20.30 -8.61
CA PRO A 172 -4.10 21.54 -8.21
C PRO A 172 -3.73 21.95 -6.78
N ASP A 173 -3.50 23.25 -6.56
CA ASP A 173 -3.10 23.76 -5.24
C ASP A 173 -4.21 23.59 -4.21
N ASP A 174 -5.48 23.74 -4.62
CA ASP A 174 -6.65 23.54 -3.76
C ASP A 174 -6.75 22.08 -3.25
N VAL A 175 -6.31 21.10 -4.03
CA VAL A 175 -6.23 19.70 -3.60
C VAL A 175 -5.18 19.53 -2.51
N LEU A 176 -4.00 20.12 -2.69
CA LEU A 176 -2.94 20.07 -1.67
C LEU A 176 -3.37 20.77 -0.38
N ASP A 177 -3.99 21.94 -0.48
CA ASP A 177 -4.47 22.69 0.68
C ASP A 177 -5.54 21.92 1.46
N GLN A 178 -6.44 21.22 0.78
CA GLN A 178 -7.47 20.39 1.41
C GLN A 178 -6.93 19.15 2.13
N LEU A 179 -5.78 18.62 1.68
CA LEU A 179 -5.14 17.43 2.24
C LEU A 179 -4.00 17.75 3.21
N ARG A 180 -3.62 19.03 3.30
CA ARG A 180 -2.46 19.50 4.04
C ARG A 180 -2.53 19.12 5.53
N PRO A 181 -1.49 18.48 6.09
CA PRO A 181 -1.41 18.26 7.52
C PRO A 181 -1.12 19.59 8.26
N PRO A 182 -1.28 19.63 9.60
CA PRO A 182 -0.88 20.81 10.38
C PRO A 182 0.57 21.25 10.11
N ALA A 183 0.82 22.56 10.06
CA ALA A 183 2.11 23.11 9.61
C ALA A 183 3.34 22.59 10.39
N TRP A 184 3.20 22.32 11.69
CA TRP A 184 4.31 21.75 12.49
C TRP A 184 4.67 20.33 12.03
N LYS A 185 3.65 19.54 11.69
CA LYS A 185 3.75 18.15 11.24
C LYS A 185 4.33 18.10 9.83
N GLU A 186 3.86 18.98 8.96
CA GLU A 186 4.43 19.17 7.63
C GLU A 186 5.93 19.47 7.71
N ARG A 187 6.32 20.49 8.50
CA ARG A 187 7.72 20.90 8.67
C ARG A 187 8.60 19.76 9.20
N LEU A 188 8.11 18.98 10.16
CA LEU A 188 8.87 17.87 10.74
C LEU A 188 9.11 16.75 9.72
N ILE A 189 8.06 16.30 9.03
CA ILE A 189 8.17 15.23 8.02
C ILE A 189 9.07 15.70 6.86
N SER A 190 8.89 16.92 6.37
CA SER A 190 9.74 17.49 5.31
C SER A 190 11.22 17.54 5.72
N ARG A 191 11.53 17.96 6.96
CA ARG A 191 12.91 17.93 7.47
C ARG A 191 13.48 16.52 7.55
N TRP A 192 12.68 15.54 7.97
CA TRP A 192 13.11 14.15 7.96
C TRP A 192 13.41 13.65 6.55
N LEU A 193 12.52 13.90 5.59
CA LEU A 193 12.71 13.51 4.19
C LEU A 193 13.96 14.17 3.57
N GLN A 194 14.20 15.45 3.87
CA GLN A 194 15.40 16.16 3.46
C GLN A 194 16.67 15.57 4.09
N LYS A 195 16.64 15.23 5.39
CA LYS A 195 17.77 14.62 6.11
C LYS A 195 18.17 13.27 5.50
N VAL A 196 17.20 12.40 5.22
CA VAL A 196 17.47 11.04 4.70
C VAL A 196 17.77 11.02 3.20
N GLY A 197 17.30 12.04 2.47
CA GLY A 197 17.47 12.22 1.04
C GLY A 197 16.69 11.21 0.19
N ILE A 198 16.41 11.58 -1.06
CA ILE A 198 15.63 10.78 -2.01
C ILE A 198 16.49 9.80 -2.85
N PHE A 199 17.81 9.99 -2.89
CA PHE A 199 18.75 9.18 -3.69
C PHE A 199 19.30 7.99 -2.90
N ASN A 200 19.81 6.95 -3.58
CA ASN A 200 20.30 5.71 -2.97
C ASN A 200 19.20 4.99 -2.15
N PRO A 201 18.09 4.58 -2.78
CA PRO A 201 16.93 4.02 -2.09
C PRO A 201 17.20 2.68 -1.39
N ASP A 202 18.24 1.95 -1.81
CA ASP A 202 18.64 0.65 -1.23
C ASP A 202 19.45 0.81 0.07
N LYS A 203 19.98 2.01 0.35
CA LYS A 203 20.68 2.29 1.61
C LYS A 203 19.67 2.44 2.75
N PRO A 204 20.01 2.01 3.97
CA PRO A 204 19.15 2.23 5.14
C PRO A 204 18.83 3.72 5.32
N LYS A 205 17.55 4.08 5.18
CA LYS A 205 17.07 5.47 5.30
C LYS A 205 16.75 5.88 6.72
N PHE A 206 16.26 4.94 7.52
CA PHE A 206 15.76 5.20 8.86
C PHE A 206 16.35 4.18 9.83
N GLY A 207 16.73 4.63 11.02
CA GLY A 207 16.82 3.74 12.17
C GLY A 207 15.45 3.16 12.53
N ARG A 208 15.39 2.07 13.30
CA ARG A 208 14.10 1.43 13.65
C ARG A 208 13.14 2.39 14.37
N LEU A 209 13.63 3.12 15.36
CA LEU A 209 12.83 4.10 16.11
C LEU A 209 12.40 5.27 15.23
N GLU A 210 13.31 5.80 14.41
CA GLU A 210 12.99 6.87 13.45
C GLU A 210 11.89 6.42 12.48
N PHE A 211 11.95 5.18 11.98
CA PHE A 211 10.93 4.62 11.09
C PHE A 211 9.56 4.47 11.75
N ILE A 212 9.52 4.00 13.00
CA ILE A 212 8.27 3.87 13.77
C ILE A 212 7.66 5.26 13.98
N LEU A 213 8.45 6.24 14.43
CA LEU A 213 8.00 7.61 14.64
C LEU A 213 7.54 8.25 13.32
N PHE A 214 8.30 8.06 12.24
CA PHE A 214 7.94 8.54 10.91
C PHE A 214 6.59 7.99 10.45
N THR A 215 6.39 6.67 10.60
CA THR A 215 5.16 6.03 10.16
C THR A 215 3.96 6.40 11.04
N ALA A 216 4.17 6.55 12.35
CA ALA A 216 3.15 7.05 13.26
C ALA A 216 2.71 8.48 12.87
N MET A 217 3.66 9.31 12.44
CA MET A 217 3.37 10.65 11.92
C MET A 217 2.59 10.66 10.60
N LEU A 218 2.41 9.54 9.90
CA LEU A 218 1.58 9.51 8.69
C LEU A 218 0.08 9.36 8.99
N TYR A 219 -0.31 9.04 10.23
CA TYR A 219 -1.71 8.98 10.63
C TYR A 219 -2.31 10.38 10.75
N ASP A 220 -3.53 10.57 10.27
CA ASP A 220 -4.21 11.87 10.30
C ASP A 220 -4.51 12.38 11.72
N ASP A 221 -4.80 11.46 12.65
CA ASP A 221 -5.11 11.77 14.03
C ASP A 221 -4.64 10.66 15.00
N ALA A 222 -4.61 10.98 16.29
CA ALA A 222 -4.16 10.08 17.35
C ALA A 222 -5.08 8.85 17.52
N GLY A 223 -6.37 8.98 17.26
CA GLY A 223 -7.32 7.86 17.33
C GLY A 223 -7.11 6.85 16.20
N GLY A 224 -6.75 7.32 15.01
CA GLY A 224 -6.32 6.51 13.88
C GLY A 224 -5.04 5.75 14.21
N LEU A 225 -4.04 6.42 14.80
CA LEU A 225 -2.80 5.78 15.24
C LEU A 225 -3.09 4.72 16.31
N TRP A 226 -3.93 5.05 17.30
CA TRP A 226 -4.33 4.11 18.35
C TRP A 226 -4.98 2.86 17.78
N ARG A 227 -5.94 2.99 16.86
CA ARG A 227 -6.56 1.84 16.16
C ARG A 227 -5.56 1.08 15.29
N GLY A 228 -4.51 1.74 14.80
CA GLY A 228 -3.40 1.10 14.11
C GLY A 228 -2.57 0.20 15.02
N ILE A 229 -2.28 0.64 16.25
CA ILE A 229 -1.48 -0.12 17.21
C ILE A 229 -2.33 -1.17 17.94
N PHE A 230 -3.53 -0.79 18.36
CA PHE A 230 -4.51 -1.58 19.10
C PHE A 230 -5.85 -1.67 18.34
N PRO A 231 -5.94 -2.55 17.32
CA PRO A 231 -7.19 -2.82 16.62
C PRO A 231 -8.24 -3.43 17.55
N ASP A 232 -9.50 -3.44 17.13
CA ASP A 232 -10.57 -4.08 17.91
C ASP A 232 -10.42 -5.61 17.99
N SER A 233 -11.15 -6.21 18.94
CA SER A 233 -11.09 -7.65 19.20
C SER A 233 -11.54 -8.51 18.01
N ALA A 234 -12.54 -8.07 17.25
CA ALA A 234 -13.07 -8.82 16.10
C ALA A 234 -12.01 -8.90 14.98
N TRP A 235 -11.33 -7.78 14.73
CA TRP A 235 -10.20 -7.71 13.83
C TRP A 235 -9.07 -8.62 14.29
N MET A 236 -8.68 -8.55 15.57
CA MET A 236 -7.59 -9.36 16.12
C MET A 236 -7.88 -10.86 15.98
N GLN A 237 -9.09 -11.30 16.33
CA GLN A 237 -9.52 -12.69 16.20
C GLN A 237 -9.50 -13.17 14.75
N LYS A 238 -10.01 -12.36 13.82
CA LYS A 238 -10.02 -12.69 12.38
C LYS A 238 -8.62 -12.71 11.78
N HIS A 239 -7.75 -11.78 12.18
CA HIS A 239 -6.40 -11.65 11.62
C HIS A 239 -5.44 -12.72 12.13
N TYR A 240 -5.54 -13.10 13.41
CA TYR A 240 -4.66 -14.10 14.02
C TYR A 240 -5.29 -15.50 14.13
N GLY A 241 -6.54 -15.67 13.69
CA GLY A 241 -7.21 -16.98 13.63
C GLY A 241 -7.50 -17.60 14.99
N PHE A 242 -7.83 -16.80 16.02
CA PHE A 242 -8.16 -17.31 17.36
C PHE A 242 -9.58 -16.94 17.78
N THR A 243 -10.22 -17.81 18.56
CA THR A 243 -11.61 -17.63 19.03
C THR A 243 -11.70 -17.27 20.51
N ASN A 244 -10.75 -17.72 21.34
CA ASN A 244 -10.74 -17.47 22.78
C ASN A 244 -10.31 -16.02 23.10
N LYS A 245 -11.22 -15.21 23.65
CA LYS A 245 -10.97 -13.81 24.04
C LYS A 245 -9.90 -13.65 25.12
N LEU A 246 -9.64 -14.66 25.93
CA LEU A 246 -8.56 -14.63 26.94
C LEU A 246 -7.17 -14.49 26.30
N LEU A 247 -7.02 -14.84 25.02
CA LEU A 247 -5.77 -14.69 24.27
C LEU A 247 -5.57 -13.27 23.72
N LEU A 248 -6.54 -12.36 23.85
CA LEU A 248 -6.44 -11.00 23.31
C LEU A 248 -5.18 -10.25 23.76
N PRO A 249 -4.81 -10.22 25.06
CA PRO A 249 -3.60 -9.53 25.50
C PRO A 249 -2.33 -10.10 24.86
N LEU A 250 -2.24 -11.43 24.73
CA LEU A 250 -1.12 -12.12 24.08
C LEU A 250 -0.98 -11.69 22.62
N TYR A 251 -2.08 -11.67 21.87
CA TYR A 251 -2.05 -11.28 20.46
C TYR A 251 -1.82 -9.78 20.25
N HIS A 252 -2.28 -8.92 21.16
CA HIS A 252 -1.88 -7.50 21.16
C HIS A 252 -0.37 -7.35 21.41
N GLY A 253 0.21 -8.11 22.34
CA GLY A 253 1.66 -8.19 22.53
C GLY A 253 2.38 -8.65 21.26
N ARG A 254 1.89 -9.71 20.61
CA ARG A 254 2.40 -10.19 19.31
C ARG A 254 2.32 -9.12 18.23
N ARG A 255 1.24 -8.32 18.17
CA ARG A 255 1.12 -7.21 17.24
C ARG A 255 2.15 -6.13 17.48
N ILE A 256 2.34 -5.71 18.73
CA ILE A 256 3.36 -4.70 19.09
C ILE A 256 4.75 -5.21 18.74
N ALA A 257 5.07 -6.47 19.09
CA ALA A 257 6.33 -7.09 18.72
C ALA A 257 6.51 -7.13 17.19
N ASN A 258 5.46 -7.50 16.45
CA ASN A 258 5.48 -7.45 15.00
C ASN A 258 5.69 -6.04 14.47
N LEU A 259 5.07 -5.01 15.07
CA LEU A 259 5.23 -3.59 14.72
C LEU A 259 6.60 -3.03 15.10
N ALA A 260 7.31 -3.59 16.08
CA ALA A 260 8.64 -3.14 16.46
C ALA A 260 9.78 -3.91 15.78
N PHE A 261 9.63 -5.23 15.58
CA PHE A 261 10.76 -6.12 15.29
C PHE A 261 10.71 -6.87 13.95
N ARG A 262 9.54 -6.99 13.30
CA ARG A 262 9.51 -7.64 11.97
C ARG A 262 10.38 -6.82 11.02
N ARG A 263 11.35 -7.47 10.37
CA ARG A 263 12.28 -6.80 9.44
C ARG A 263 11.47 -6.13 8.33
N ILE A 264 11.97 -4.99 7.88
CA ILE A 264 11.49 -4.32 6.69
C ILE A 264 11.88 -5.26 5.54
N SER A 265 10.93 -5.96 4.92
CA SER A 265 11.15 -6.44 3.56
C SER A 265 11.23 -5.18 2.70
N SER A 266 12.41 -5.01 2.11
CA SER A 266 12.72 -3.96 1.13
C SER A 266 11.89 -4.15 -0.11
#